data_AF-A0A0V1ASU1-F1
#
_entry.id   AF-A0A0V1ASU1-F1
#
_cell.length_a   1.000
_cell.length_b   1.000
_cell.length_c   1.000
_cell.angle_alpha   90.00
_cell.angle_beta   90.00
_cell.angle_gamma   90.00
#
_symmetry.space_group_name_H-M   'P 1'
#
loop_
_entity.id
_entity.type
_entity.pdbx_description
1 polymer ?
#
loop_
_entity_poly.entity_id
_entity_poly.type
_entity_poly.pdbx_seq_one_letter_code
_entity_poly.pdbx_strand_id
1 'polypeptide(L)'
;MVSVDRLFGRSGQIENGSRCGILTLQQKEKLDQTLSIAIYKCANSVEGDLIQLEMAEITANVKPHPHYFVPWILINDLSTTQLQIYQNGLFNFLCDPHSGSVPKGSAEFTNLLKQQGICKSTV
;
A
#
# COMPACT_ATOMS: atom_id res chain seq x y z
N MET A 1 -12.32 0.40 9.64
CA MET A 1 -12.44 -0.54 8.51
C MET A 1 -13.08 0.19 7.33
N VAL A 2 -12.27 0.64 6.36
CA VAL A 2 -12.83 1.12 5.08
C VAL A 2 -13.15 -0.16 4.31
N SER A 3 -14.43 -0.50 4.24
CA SER A 3 -14.87 -1.70 3.50
C SER A 3 -14.53 -1.54 2.02
N VAL A 4 -14.04 -2.60 1.39
CA VAL A 4 -13.87 -2.70 -0.07
C VAL A 4 -15.21 -2.48 -0.79
N ASP A 5 -16.34 -2.64 -0.08
CA ASP A 5 -17.68 -2.19 -0.50
C ASP A 5 -17.69 -0.74 -1.02
N ARG A 6 -16.84 0.14 -0.48
CA ARG A 6 -16.73 1.54 -0.91
C ARG A 6 -15.87 1.74 -2.15
N LEU A 7 -14.94 0.83 -2.43
CA LEU A 7 -14.06 0.87 -3.61
C LEU A 7 -14.72 0.22 -4.83
N PHE A 8 -15.53 -0.83 -4.64
CA PHE A 8 -16.17 -1.56 -5.74
C PHE A 8 -17.70 -1.47 -5.79
N GLY A 9 -18.34 -0.80 -4.83
CA GLY A 9 -19.78 -0.50 -4.82
C GLY A 9 -20.64 -1.74 -4.59
N ARG A 10 -21.30 -1.82 -3.43
CA ARG A 10 -22.36 -2.83 -3.22
C ARG A 10 -23.41 -2.72 -4.33
N SER A 11 -23.78 -3.88 -4.86
CA SER A 11 -24.97 -4.07 -5.69
C SER A 11 -26.18 -3.40 -5.00
N GLY A 12 -26.54 -2.20 -5.45
CA GLY A 12 -27.67 -1.44 -4.90
C GLY A 12 -27.49 0.07 -4.85
N GLN A 13 -26.28 0.61 -4.68
CA GLN A 13 -26.02 2.06 -4.69
C GLN A 13 -24.61 2.36 -5.21
N ILE A 14 -24.45 2.31 -6.54
CA ILE A 14 -23.18 2.63 -7.20
C ILE A 14 -23.29 4.09 -7.67
N GLU A 15 -22.70 5.03 -6.93
CA GLU A 15 -22.43 6.34 -7.49
C GLU A 15 -21.47 6.14 -8.69
N ASN A 16 -21.84 6.67 -9.85
CA ASN A 16 -21.15 6.47 -11.14
C ASN A 16 -19.64 6.85 -11.13
N GLY A 17 -19.13 7.47 -10.07
CA GLY A 17 -17.74 7.92 -9.92
C GLY A 17 -16.71 6.80 -9.67
N SER A 18 -17.00 5.81 -8.81
CA SER A 18 -15.99 4.83 -8.38
C SER A 18 -15.57 3.84 -9.47
N ARG A 19 -16.48 3.52 -10.39
CA ARG A 19 -16.21 2.68 -11.58
C ARG A 19 -15.25 3.35 -12.57
N CYS A 20 -15.30 4.68 -12.67
CA CYS A 20 -14.48 5.44 -13.62
C CYS A 20 -12.99 5.45 -13.23
N GLY A 21 -12.70 5.51 -11.93
CA GLY A 21 -11.32 5.58 -11.40
C GLY A 21 -10.50 4.30 -11.62
N ILE A 22 -11.10 3.12 -11.49
CA ILE A 22 -10.39 1.84 -11.65
C ILE A 22 -10.04 1.59 -13.12
N LEU A 23 -10.99 1.84 -14.02
CA LEU A 23 -10.79 1.67 -15.47
C LEU A 23 -9.72 2.61 -16.02
N THR A 24 -9.70 3.86 -15.54
CA THR A 24 -8.69 4.87 -15.95
C THR A 24 -7.29 4.53 -15.45
N LEU A 25 -7.15 4.02 -14.23
CA LEU A 25 -5.87 3.53 -13.70
C LEU A 25 -5.35 2.32 -14.49
N GLN A 26 -6.22 1.35 -14.79
CA GLN A 26 -5.84 0.16 -15.57
C GLN A 26 -5.38 0.54 -16.99
N GLN A 27 -6.03 1.51 -17.62
CA GLN A 27 -5.60 2.04 -18.92
C GLN A 27 -4.25 2.74 -18.84
N LYS A 28 -4.01 3.55 -17.79
CA LYS A 28 -2.73 4.25 -17.57
C LYS A 28 -1.57 3.28 -17.37
N GLU A 29 -1.79 2.22 -16.60
CA GLU A 29 -0.82 1.15 -16.35
C GLU A 29 -0.72 0.14 -17.51
N LYS A 30 -1.47 0.36 -18.60
CA LYS A 30 -1.54 -0.52 -19.79
C LYS A 30 -1.89 -1.97 -19.43
N LEU A 31 -2.76 -2.15 -18.45
CA LEU A 31 -3.26 -3.47 -18.08
C LEU A 31 -4.04 -4.08 -19.26
N ASP A 32 -3.78 -5.35 -19.54
CA ASP A 32 -4.54 -6.09 -20.54
C ASP A 32 -6.03 -6.12 -20.20
N GLN A 33 -6.89 -6.01 -21.21
CA GLN A 33 -8.34 -5.96 -21.02
C GLN A 33 -8.87 -7.25 -20.37
N THR A 34 -8.28 -8.40 -20.68
CA THR A 34 -8.62 -9.68 -20.05
C THR A 34 -8.28 -9.68 -18.57
N LEU A 35 -7.12 -9.11 -18.22
CA LEU A 35 -6.68 -8.98 -16.83
C LEU A 35 -7.58 -8.01 -16.05
N SER A 36 -7.98 -6.89 -16.64
CA SER A 36 -8.94 -5.96 -16.04
C SER A 36 -10.28 -6.65 -15.72
N ILE A 37 -10.80 -7.45 -16.66
CA ILE A 37 -12.03 -8.24 -16.47
C ILE A 37 -11.83 -9.28 -15.36
N ALA A 38 -10.68 -9.95 -15.31
CA ALA A 38 -10.38 -10.94 -14.28
C ALA A 38 -10.33 -10.30 -12.87
N ILE A 39 -9.68 -9.14 -12.72
CA ILE A 39 -9.64 -8.39 -11.46
C ILE A 39 -11.05 -7.98 -11.03
N TYR A 40 -11.86 -7.45 -11.95
CA TYR A 40 -13.23 -7.07 -11.64
C TYR A 40 -14.07 -8.27 -11.19
N LYS A 41 -13.92 -9.43 -11.85
CA LYS A 41 -14.60 -10.66 -11.44
C LYS A 41 -14.16 -11.13 -10.06
N CYS A 42 -12.85 -11.13 -9.78
CA CYS A 42 -12.29 -11.48 -8.47
C CYS A 42 -12.84 -10.57 -7.37
N ALA A 43 -12.82 -9.25 -7.57
CA ALA A 43 -13.29 -8.26 -6.60
C ALA A 43 -14.80 -8.39 -6.27
N ASN A 44 -15.59 -9.06 -7.12
CA ASN A 44 -17.02 -9.28 -6.95
C ASN A 44 -17.38 -10.77 -6.81
N SER A 45 -16.43 -11.61 -6.42
CA SER A 45 -16.64 -13.04 -6.20
C SER A 45 -16.30 -13.46 -4.77
N VAL A 46 -16.62 -14.71 -4.44
CA VAL A 46 -16.23 -15.36 -3.18
C VAL A 46 -14.71 -15.32 -2.97
N GLU A 47 -13.92 -15.36 -4.04
CA GLU A 47 -12.46 -15.23 -3.96
C GLU A 47 -12.06 -13.86 -3.37
N GLY A 48 -12.68 -12.78 -3.85
CA GLY A 48 -12.47 -11.44 -3.32
C GLY A 48 -12.90 -11.31 -1.85
N ASP A 49 -13.99 -11.97 -1.45
CA ASP A 49 -14.45 -12.01 -0.06
C ASP A 49 -13.45 -12.75 0.85
N LEU A 50 -12.89 -13.88 0.38
CA LEU A 50 -11.88 -14.64 1.12
C LEU A 50 -10.59 -13.84 1.29
N ILE A 51 -10.15 -13.13 0.26
CA ILE A 51 -8.98 -12.24 0.34
C ILE A 51 -9.24 -11.11 1.36
N GLN A 52 -10.45 -10.54 1.38
CA GLN A 52 -10.80 -9.53 2.38
C GLN A 52 -10.79 -10.09 3.80
N LEU A 53 -11.26 -11.32 3.99
CA LEU A 53 -11.23 -12.00 5.28
C LEU A 53 -9.79 -12.25 5.74
N GLU A 54 -8.93 -12.76 4.86
CA GLU A 54 -7.50 -12.96 5.13
C GLU A 54 -6.82 -11.63 5.50
N MET A 55 -7.08 -10.56 4.75
CA MET A 55 -6.54 -9.23 5.05
C MET A 55 -7.05 -8.67 6.39
N ALA A 56 -8.31 -8.94 6.74
CA ALA A 56 -8.86 -8.57 8.04
C ALA A 56 -8.15 -9.33 9.18
N GLU A 57 -7.88 -10.62 9.00
CA GLU A 57 -7.12 -11.43 9.96
C GLU A 57 -5.68 -10.93 10.13
N ILE A 58 -4.97 -10.65 9.04
CA ILE A 58 -3.62 -10.06 9.07
C ILE A 58 -3.65 -8.73 9.85
N THR A 59 -4.61 -7.87 9.51
CA THR A 59 -4.76 -6.53 10.09
C THR A 59 -5.12 -6.57 11.58
N ALA A 60 -5.89 -7.57 12.01
CA ALA A 60 -6.24 -7.79 13.43
C ALA A 60 -5.06 -8.34 14.24
N ASN A 61 -4.13 -9.05 13.59
CA ASN A 61 -3.05 -9.79 14.24
C ASN A 61 -1.69 -9.09 14.20
N VAL A 62 -1.59 -7.86 13.67
CA VAL A 62 -0.34 -7.08 13.72
C VAL A 62 0.17 -6.92 15.16
N LYS A 63 1.49 -7.01 15.35
CA LYS A 63 2.16 -7.02 16.67
C LYS A 63 3.33 -6.02 16.72
N PRO A 64 3.70 -5.48 17.90
CA PRO A 64 3.10 -5.73 19.21
C PRO A 64 1.79 -5.00 19.47
N HIS A 65 1.53 -3.86 18.83
CA HIS A 65 0.31 -3.09 19.05
C HIS A 65 -0.70 -3.31 17.92
N PRO A 66 -2.01 -3.32 18.21
CA PRO A 66 -3.03 -3.26 17.18
C PRO A 66 -2.96 -1.92 16.43
N HIS A 67 -3.44 -1.89 15.18
CA HIS A 67 -3.58 -0.63 14.45
C HIS A 67 -4.76 0.19 15.02
N TYR A 68 -4.58 1.51 15.16
CA TYR A 68 -5.62 2.40 15.73
C TYR A 68 -6.24 3.36 14.70
N PHE A 69 -5.53 3.63 13.61
CA PHE A 69 -5.92 4.54 12.54
C PHE A 69 -5.26 4.11 11.23
N VAL A 70 -5.61 4.76 10.13
CA VAL A 70 -5.00 4.53 8.81
C VAL A 70 -4.43 5.84 8.25
N PRO A 71 -3.29 5.80 7.53
CA PRO A 71 -2.45 4.63 7.29
C PRO A 71 -1.73 4.15 8.57
N TRP A 72 -1.40 2.86 8.63
CA TRP A 72 -0.62 2.24 9.72
C TRP A 72 0.56 1.48 9.11
N ILE A 73 1.77 1.91 9.42
CA ILE A 73 2.99 1.36 8.81
C ILE A 73 3.64 0.33 9.73
N LEU A 74 4.08 -0.78 9.15
CA LEU A 74 4.93 -1.78 9.79
C LEU A 74 6.33 -1.65 9.21
N ILE A 75 7.34 -1.66 10.06
CA ILE A 75 8.75 -1.67 9.67
C ILE A 75 9.38 -2.90 10.31
N ASN A 76 9.99 -3.76 9.50
CA ASN A 76 10.51 -5.07 9.91
C ASN A 76 9.45 -5.89 10.69
N ASP A 77 8.22 -5.90 10.17
CA ASP A 77 7.04 -6.57 10.76
C ASP A 77 6.63 -6.08 12.16
N LEU A 78 7.19 -4.96 12.63
CA LEU A 78 6.85 -4.36 13.93
C LEU A 78 5.79 -3.26 13.78
N SER A 79 4.68 -3.47 14.47
CA SER A 79 3.56 -2.56 14.63
C SER A 79 3.65 -1.83 15.98
N THR A 80 4.31 -0.68 16.01
CA THR A 80 4.39 0.16 17.21
C THR A 80 3.79 1.54 16.95
N THR A 81 3.29 2.18 18.02
CA THR A 81 2.71 3.53 17.93
C THR A 81 3.80 4.55 17.66
N GLN A 82 5.01 4.32 18.19
CA GLN A 82 6.17 5.15 17.98
C GLN A 82 6.56 5.18 16.49
N LEU A 83 6.50 4.05 15.79
CA LEU A 83 6.83 4.02 14.36
C LEU A 83 5.89 4.89 13.50
N GLN A 84 4.67 5.14 13.97
CA GLN A 84 3.70 5.94 13.20
C GLN A 84 4.12 7.42 13.06
N ILE A 85 5.03 7.92 13.90
CA ILE A 85 5.57 9.28 13.75
C ILE A 85 6.33 9.45 12.42
N TYR A 86 6.84 8.35 11.86
CA TYR A 86 7.63 8.37 10.62
C TYR A 86 6.76 8.40 9.37
N GLN A 87 5.43 8.42 9.45
CA GLN A 87 4.59 8.48 8.24
C GLN A 87 4.92 9.69 7.35
N ASN A 88 5.19 10.86 7.96
CA ASN A 88 5.58 12.08 7.23
C ASN A 88 7.07 12.09 6.82
N GLY A 89 7.88 11.19 7.36
CA GLY A 89 9.33 11.15 7.19
C GLY A 89 9.86 9.76 6.85
N LEU A 90 9.03 8.91 6.21
CA LEU A 90 9.33 7.49 6.05
C LEU A 90 10.60 7.30 5.24
N PHE A 91 10.78 8.10 4.18
CA PHE A 91 12.01 8.07 3.41
C PHE A 91 13.21 8.47 4.25
N ASN A 92 13.12 9.52 5.09
CA ASN A 92 14.20 9.89 6.00
C ASN A 92 14.59 8.74 6.93
N PHE A 93 13.59 8.02 7.45
CA PHE A 93 13.80 6.83 8.28
C PHE A 93 14.49 5.69 7.49
N LEU A 94 14.09 5.45 6.25
CA LEU A 94 14.71 4.45 5.37
C LEU A 94 16.13 4.84 4.91
N CYS A 95 16.50 6.13 5.02
CA CYS A 95 17.85 6.62 4.73
C CYS A 95 18.86 6.28 5.83
N ASP A 96 18.41 5.91 7.03
CA ASP A 96 19.29 5.44 8.10
C ASP A 96 20.02 4.16 7.63
N PRO A 97 21.30 3.98 8.00
CA PRO A 97 22.17 3.00 7.35
C PRO A 97 21.61 1.59 7.48
N HIS A 98 21.03 1.10 6.38
CA HIS A 98 20.83 -0.31 6.16
C HIS A 98 22.20 -0.98 6.23
N SER A 99 22.42 -1.85 7.22
CA SER A 99 23.72 -2.50 7.46
C SER A 99 24.08 -3.58 6.43
N GLY A 100 23.17 -3.88 5.49
CA GLY A 100 23.37 -4.85 4.42
C GLY A 100 23.60 -4.21 3.04
N SER A 101 23.88 -5.05 2.05
CA SER A 101 23.95 -4.61 0.65
C SER A 101 22.59 -4.08 0.18
N VAL A 102 22.60 -2.90 -0.43
CA VAL A 102 21.40 -2.31 -1.04
C VAL A 102 21.19 -2.98 -2.43
N PRO A 103 19.95 -3.34 -2.83
CA PRO A 103 19.72 -4.03 -4.10
C PRO A 103 20.27 -3.28 -5.32
N LYS A 104 20.74 -4.01 -6.35
CA LYS A 104 21.16 -3.40 -7.63
C LYS A 104 19.94 -2.68 -8.25
N GLY A 105 19.92 -1.35 -8.15
CA GLY A 105 18.80 -0.49 -8.58
C GLY A 105 18.35 0.54 -7.53
N SER A 106 18.69 0.33 -6.26
CA SER A 106 18.41 1.30 -5.20
C SER A 106 19.33 2.52 -5.24
N ALA A 107 20.53 2.39 -5.85
CA ALA A 107 21.53 3.46 -5.87
C ALA A 107 21.00 4.74 -6.54
N GLU A 108 20.29 4.62 -7.66
CA GLU A 108 19.69 5.78 -8.35
C GLU A 108 18.62 6.45 -7.49
N PHE A 109 17.76 5.64 -6.86
CA PHE A 109 16.72 6.13 -5.98
C PHE A 109 17.29 6.82 -4.74
N THR A 110 18.27 6.19 -4.07
CA THR A 110 18.98 6.79 -2.93
C THR A 110 19.69 8.08 -3.33
N ASN A 111 20.29 8.15 -4.53
CA ASN A 111 20.92 9.37 -5.04
C ASN A 111 19.89 10.49 -5.28
N LEU A 112 18.71 10.16 -5.82
CA LEU A 112 17.62 11.11 -5.99
C LEU A 112 17.13 11.65 -4.63
N LEU A 113 16.95 10.78 -3.63
CA LEU A 113 16.58 11.19 -2.29
C LEU A 113 17.66 12.07 -1.64
N LYS A 114 18.95 11.82 -1.90
CA LYS A 114 20.05 12.69 -1.45
C LYS A 114 20.02 14.07 -2.13
N GLN A 115 19.79 14.13 -3.44
CA GLN A 115 19.68 15.39 -4.19
C GLN A 115 18.51 16.26 -3.70
N GLN A 116 17.40 15.62 -3.31
CA GLN A 116 16.23 16.30 -2.76
C GLN A 116 16.39 16.68 -1.27
N GLY A 117 17.55 16.39 -0.66
CA GLY A 117 17.81 16.68 0.76
C GLY A 117 17.02 15.80 1.73
N ILE A 118 16.41 14.71 1.24
CA ILE A 118 15.62 13.75 2.02
C ILE A 118 16.57 12.78 2.75
N CYS A 119 17.52 12.20 2.02
CA CYS A 119 18.63 11.43 2.62
C CYS A 119 19.86 12.32 2.82
N LYS A 120 20.59 12.15 3.92
CA LYS A 120 21.90 12.80 4.08
C LYS A 120 22.92 12.14 3.15
N SER A 121 23.77 12.96 2.51
CA SER A 121 24.97 12.47 1.85
C SER A 121 25.94 11.95 2.91
N THR A 122 26.36 10.70 2.80
CA THR A 122 27.47 10.16 3.58
C THR A 122 28.71 11.00 3.25
N VAL A 123 29.31 11.62 4.27
CA VAL A 123 30.63 12.25 4.17
C VAL A 123 31.68 11.15 4.11
#